data_AF-A0A482WF08-F1
#
_entry.id   AF-A0A482WF08-F1
#
_cell.length_a   1.000
_cell.length_b   1.000
_cell.length_c   1.000
_cell.angle_alpha   90.00
_cell.angle_beta   90.00
_cell.angle_gamma   90.00
#
_symmetry.space_group_name_H-M   'P 1'
#
loop_
_entity.id
_entity.type
_entity.pdbx_description
1 polymer ?
#
loop_
_entity_poly.entity_id
_entity_poly.type
_entity_poly.pdbx_seq_one_letter_code
_entity_poly.pdbx_strand_id
1 'polypeptide(L)'
;MPFVQRVVEPKYLSRTSLWDEEGKPLVTDDELEAVTNNTLSNALRQLASLVLVANDIFTELGNQLKLINKRSDGLRAKIEAVEGKVAAYDPKKVTVHHRQD
;
A
#
# COMPACT_ATOMS: atom_id res chain seq x y z
N MET A 1 -7.49 -61.24 6.85
CA MET A 1 -6.73 -60.55 5.79
C MET A 1 -6.45 -59.15 6.30
N PRO A 2 -5.19 -58.68 6.41
CA PRO A 2 -4.93 -57.33 6.88
C PRO A 2 -5.27 -56.32 5.77
N PHE A 3 -6.08 -55.32 6.09
CA PHE A 3 -6.48 -54.28 5.14
C PHE A 3 -5.32 -53.32 4.90
N VAL A 4 -5.05 -53.00 3.63
CA VAL A 4 -4.10 -51.94 3.27
C VAL A 4 -4.72 -50.60 3.66
N GLN A 5 -4.29 -50.06 4.79
CA GLN A 5 -4.69 -48.73 5.23
C GLN A 5 -3.95 -47.69 4.37
N ARG A 6 -4.65 -47.07 3.43
CA ARG A 6 -4.13 -45.93 2.67
C ARG A 6 -4.52 -44.65 3.37
N VAL A 7 -3.66 -44.16 4.26
CA VAL A 7 -3.84 -42.82 4.84
C VAL A 7 -3.27 -41.80 3.85
N VAL A 8 -4.13 -40.94 3.32
CA VAL A 8 -3.71 -39.80 2.50
C VAL A 8 -3.62 -38.60 3.43
N GLU A 9 -2.44 -38.39 3.99
CA GLU A 9 -2.18 -37.22 4.83
C GLU A 9 -1.56 -36.11 3.99
N PRO A 10 -1.99 -34.85 4.18
CA PRO A 10 -1.41 -33.72 3.48
C PRO A 10 0.04 -33.50 3.94
N LYS A 11 0.99 -34.04 3.18
CA LYS A 11 2.41 -33.75 3.32
C LYS A 11 2.65 -32.34 2.79
N TYR A 12 3.12 -31.41 3.62
CA TYR A 12 3.53 -30.03 3.29
C TYR A 12 2.49 -28.90 3.30
N LEU A 13 1.32 -29.03 3.94
CA LEU A 13 0.34 -27.92 3.97
C LEU A 13 0.93 -26.61 4.56
N SER A 14 1.76 -26.73 5.61
CA SER A 14 2.42 -25.60 6.30
C SER A 14 3.85 -25.31 5.82
N ARG A 15 4.37 -26.08 4.86
CA ARG A 15 5.80 -26.09 4.46
C ARG A 15 6.80 -26.22 5.62
N THR A 16 6.32 -26.67 6.78
CA THR A 16 7.09 -26.85 8.01
C THR A 16 7.10 -28.34 8.33
N SER A 17 8.28 -28.90 8.60
CA SER A 17 8.41 -30.30 9.03
C SER A 17 7.86 -30.43 10.46
N LEU A 18 6.99 -31.41 10.69
CA LEU A 18 6.62 -31.86 12.04
C LEU A 18 7.59 -32.90 12.60
N TRP A 19 8.72 -33.09 11.93
CA TRP A 19 9.76 -34.05 12.28
C TRP A 19 11.09 -33.30 12.40
N ASP A 20 11.92 -33.67 13.37
CA ASP A 20 13.28 -33.16 13.48
C ASP A 20 14.22 -33.78 12.42
N GLU A 21 15.47 -33.31 12.38
CA GLU A 21 16.50 -33.78 11.44
C GLU A 21 16.87 -35.26 11.70
N GLU A 22 16.65 -35.74 12.92
CA GLU A 22 16.84 -37.12 13.35
C GLU A 22 15.63 -38.02 13.09
N GLY A 23 14.54 -37.48 12.51
CA GLY A 23 13.33 -38.21 12.14
C GLY A 23 12.36 -38.50 13.30
N LYS A 24 12.50 -37.82 14.43
CA LYS A 24 11.58 -37.89 15.56
C LYS A 24 10.43 -36.87 15.38
N PRO A 25 9.19 -37.25 15.71
CA PRO A 25 8.07 -36.33 15.61
C PRO A 25 8.20 -35.20 16.66
N LEU A 26 8.09 -33.95 16.19
CA LEU A 26 8.04 -32.73 17.00
C LEU A 26 6.72 -32.60 17.75
N VAL A 27 5.68 -33.30 17.29
CA VAL A 27 4.34 -33.31 17.89
C VAL A 27 3.91 -34.76 18.06
N THR A 28 3.43 -35.13 19.25
CA THR A 28 3.09 -36.52 19.58
C THR A 28 1.71 -36.96 19.11
N ASP A 29 0.76 -36.03 18.97
CA ASP A 29 -0.62 -36.21 18.47
C ASP A 29 -1.08 -34.87 17.81
N ASP A 30 -2.25 -34.84 17.15
CA ASP A 30 -2.85 -33.62 16.57
C ASP A 30 -2.02 -32.90 15.48
N GLU A 31 -1.30 -33.66 14.66
CA GLU A 31 -0.47 -33.13 13.56
C GLU A 31 -1.23 -32.18 12.62
N LEU A 32 -2.50 -32.49 12.33
CA LEU A 32 -3.34 -31.64 11.48
C LEU A 32 -3.62 -30.29 12.15
N GLU A 33 -3.83 -30.26 13.48
CA GLU A 33 -4.04 -29.02 14.23
C GLU A 33 -2.76 -28.18 14.24
N ALA A 34 -1.60 -28.82 14.45
CA ALA A 34 -0.30 -28.15 14.39
C ALA A 34 -0.04 -27.49 13.02
N VAL A 35 -0.31 -28.22 11.93
CA VAL A 35 -0.16 -27.73 10.55
C VAL A 35 -1.15 -26.61 10.23
N THR A 36 -2.41 -26.73 10.64
CA THR A 36 -3.43 -25.70 10.38
C THR A 36 -3.15 -24.42 11.16
N ASN A 37 -2.76 -24.51 12.44
CA ASN A 37 -2.40 -23.35 13.26
C ASN A 37 -1.14 -22.64 12.72
N ASN A 38 -0.12 -23.40 12.30
CA ASN A 38 1.06 -22.83 11.66
C ASN A 38 0.70 -22.11 10.35
N THR A 39 -0.16 -22.72 9.54
CA THR A 39 -0.62 -22.13 8.27
C THR A 39 -1.40 -20.83 8.51
N LEU A 40 -2.29 -20.81 9.50
CA LEU A 40 -3.04 -19.62 9.90
C LEU A 40 -2.11 -18.51 10.42
N SER A 41 -1.18 -18.86 11.31
CA SER A 41 -0.21 -17.92 11.86
C SER A 41 0.66 -17.28 10.78
N ASN A 42 1.08 -18.06 9.79
CA ASN A 42 1.83 -17.57 8.64
C ASN A 42 0.99 -16.66 7.75
N ALA A 43 -0.28 -17.01 7.50
CA ALA A 43 -1.20 -16.16 6.76
C ALA A 43 -1.42 -14.81 7.47
N LEU A 44 -1.62 -14.81 8.80
CA LEU A 44 -1.74 -13.59 9.60
C LEU A 44 -0.46 -12.74 9.53
N ARG A 45 0.72 -13.36 9.58
CA ARG A 45 2.00 -12.65 9.44
C ARG A 45 2.14 -12.02 8.05
N GLN A 46 1.75 -12.73 6.99
CA GLN A 46 1.76 -12.20 5.63
C GLN A 46 0.79 -11.02 5.48
N LEU A 47 -0.42 -11.12 6.04
CA LEU A 47 -1.40 -10.03 6.05
C LEU A 47 -0.90 -8.82 6.83
N ALA A 48 -0.27 -9.02 7.99
CA ALA A 48 0.33 -7.93 8.77
C ALA A 48 1.44 -7.22 7.97
N SER A 49 2.32 -7.98 7.30
CA SER A 49 3.34 -7.43 6.42
C SER A 49 2.73 -6.64 5.26
N LEU A 50 1.66 -7.14 4.66
CA LEU A 50 0.95 -6.46 3.58
C LEU A 50 0.35 -5.13 4.05
N VAL A 51 -0.28 -5.11 5.22
CA VAL A 51 -0.86 -3.90 5.82
C VAL A 51 0.21 -2.86 6.12
N LEU A 52 1.38 -3.28 6.62
CA LEU A 52 2.50 -2.38 6.87
C LEU A 52 2.97 -1.69 5.56
N VAL A 53 3.16 -2.48 4.50
CA VAL A 53 3.55 -1.95 3.19
C VAL A 53 2.46 -1.04 2.61
N ALA A 54 1.19 -1.42 2.75
CA ALA A 54 0.08 -0.58 2.29
C ALA A 54 0.04 0.76 3.03
N ASN A 55 0.26 0.76 4.35
CA ASN A 55 0.34 1.98 5.14
C ASN A 55 1.45 2.92 4.65
N ASP A 56 2.63 2.38 4.34
CA ASP A 56 3.75 3.17 3.84
C ASP A 56 3.42 3.82 2.49
N ILE A 57 2.80 3.05 1.58
CA ILE A 57 2.34 3.55 0.27
C ILE A 57 1.32 4.68 0.45
N PHE A 58 0.30 4.49 1.29
CA PHE A 58 -0.74 5.49 1.49
C PHE A 58 -0.24 6.73 2.22
N THR A 59 0.74 6.58 3.12
CA THR A 59 1.39 7.70 3.80
C THR A 59 2.16 8.56 2.81
N GLU A 60 2.96 7.93 1.94
CA GLU A 60 3.71 8.65 0.91
C GLU A 60 2.77 9.34 -0.09
N LEU A 61 1.75 8.63 -0.58
CA LEU A 61 0.72 9.22 -1.45
C LEU A 61 0.03 10.42 -0.79
N GLY A 62 -0.32 10.30 0.50
CA GLY A 62 -0.93 11.39 1.26
C GLY A 62 -0.02 12.61 1.35
N ASN A 63 1.29 12.42 1.51
CA ASN A 63 2.26 13.52 1.51
C ASN A 63 2.38 14.20 0.14
N GLN A 64 2.41 13.41 -0.93
CA GLN A 64 2.44 13.94 -2.30
C GLN A 64 1.18 14.75 -2.63
N LEU A 65 0.01 14.25 -2.24
CA LEU A 65 -1.26 14.97 -2.42
C LEU A 65 -1.30 16.28 -1.62
N LYS A 66 -0.78 16.31 -0.38
CA LYS A 66 -0.65 17.55 0.40
C LYS A 66 0.25 18.57 -0.30
N LEU A 67 1.37 18.13 -0.88
CA LEU A 67 2.26 19.00 -1.64
C LEU A 67 1.56 19.57 -2.88
N ILE A 68 0.85 18.73 -3.63
CA ILE A 68 0.07 19.17 -4.80
C ILE A 68 -0.99 20.19 -4.35
N ASN A 69 -1.73 19.91 -3.28
CA ASN A 69 -2.75 20.81 -2.76
C ASN A 69 -2.16 22.19 -2.41
N LYS A 70 -1.04 22.23 -1.68
CA LYS A 70 -0.35 23.50 -1.35
C LYS A 70 0.06 24.29 -2.60
N ARG A 71 0.52 23.61 -3.65
CA ARG A 71 0.89 24.24 -4.92
C ARG A 71 -0.35 24.77 -5.65
N SER A 72 -1.43 24.00 -5.68
CA SER A 72 -2.72 24.39 -6.26
C SER A 72 -3.31 25.61 -5.55
N ASP A 73 -3.24 25.66 -4.21
CA ASP A 73 -3.68 26.82 -3.43
C ASP A 73 -2.86 28.07 -3.76
N GLY A 74 -1.53 27.93 -3.86
CA GLY A 74 -0.66 29.02 -4.27
C GLY A 74 -0.93 29.50 -5.69
N LEU A 75 -1.27 28.59 -6.61
CA LEU A 75 -1.68 28.95 -7.97
C LEU A 75 -3.03 29.67 -7.97
N ARG A 76 -4.01 29.18 -7.20
CA ARG A 76 -5.33 29.80 -7.05
C ARG A 76 -5.21 31.25 -6.58
N ALA A 77 -4.42 31.49 -5.54
CA ALA A 77 -4.18 32.85 -5.04
C ALA A 77 -3.55 33.77 -6.09
N LYS A 78 -2.64 33.25 -6.92
CA LYS A 78 -2.05 34.02 -8.03
C LYS A 78 -3.08 34.33 -9.11
N ILE A 79 -3.95 33.37 -9.45
CA ILE A 79 -5.04 33.57 -10.40
C ILE A 79 -5.98 34.66 -9.89
N GLU A 80 -6.45 34.57 -8.64
CA GLU A 80 -7.32 35.56 -8.01
C GLU A 80 -6.68 36.97 -8.02
N ALA A 81 -5.37 37.07 -7.74
CA ALA A 81 -4.64 38.33 -7.78
C ALA A 81 -4.54 38.92 -9.20
N VAL A 82 -4.35 38.07 -10.23
CA VAL A 82 -4.32 38.52 -11.63
C VAL A 82 -5.72 38.94 -12.08
N GLU A 83 -6.74 38.16 -11.75
CA GLU A 83 -8.14 38.47 -12.06
C GLU A 83 -8.54 39.83 -11.46
N GLY A 84 -8.19 40.08 -10.20
CA GLY A 84 -8.43 41.38 -9.56
C GLY A 84 -7.71 42.54 -10.27
N LYS A 85 -6.47 42.35 -10.72
CA LYS A 85 -5.72 43.37 -11.49
C LYS A 85 -6.34 43.62 -12.86
N VAL A 86 -6.79 42.58 -13.54
CA VAL A 86 -7.46 42.68 -14.86
C VAL A 86 -8.81 43.37 -14.71
N ALA A 87 -9.59 43.04 -13.68
CA ALA A 87 -10.87 43.68 -13.42
C ALA A 87 -10.73 45.18 -13.08
N ALA A 88 -9.66 45.56 -12.36
CA ALA A 88 -9.36 46.95 -12.01
C ALA A 88 -8.61 47.71 -13.12
N TYR A 89 -8.27 47.06 -14.24
CA TYR A 89 -7.49 47.65 -15.32
C TYR A 89 -8.31 48.67 -16.10
N ASP A 90 -7.77 49.89 -16.25
CA ASP A 90 -8.35 50.96 -17.07
C ASP A 90 -7.55 51.12 -18.38
N PRO A 91 -8.09 50.70 -19.53
CA PRO A 91 -7.40 50.76 -20.82
C PRO A 91 -7.04 52.18 -21.27
N LYS A 92 -7.75 53.21 -20.78
CA LYS A 92 -7.53 54.60 -21.20
C LYS A 92 -6.32 55.25 -20.54
N LYS A 93 -5.78 54.65 -19.46
CA LYS A 93 -4.58 55.15 -18.76
C LYS A 93 -3.27 54.66 -19.36
N VAL A 94 -3.30 53.70 -20.27
CA VAL A 94 -2.10 53.16 -20.89
C VAL A 94 -1.81 53.91 -22.20
N THR A 95 -0.76 54.74 -22.18
CA THR A 95 -0.29 55.46 -23.36
C THR A 95 0.39 54.48 -24.32
N VAL A 96 -0.22 54.24 -25.47
CA VAL A 96 0.40 53.46 -26.56
C VAL A 96 1.26 54.40 -27.40
N HIS A 97 2.58 54.20 -27.40
CA HIS A 97 3.46 54.90 -28.32
C HIS A 97 3.31 54.30 -29.72
N HIS A 98 2.64 55.01 -30.63
CA HIS A 98 2.67 54.64 -32.04
C HIS A 98 4.07 54.87 -32.59
N ARG A 99 4.70 53.79 -33.05
CA ARG A 99 5.93 53.85 -33.86
C ARG A 99 5.56 54.51 -35.19
N GLN A 100 6.11 55.70 -35.44
CA GLN A 100 6.03 56.36 -36.74
C GLN A 100 7.08 55.71 -37.64
N ASP A 101 6.63 54.91 -38.60
CA ASP A 101 7.38 54.50 -39.79
C ASP A 101 6.56 54.90 -41.03
#